data_AF-A0A1F9ZC74-F1
#
_entry.id   AF-A0A1F9ZC74-F1
#
_cell.length_a   1.000
_cell.length_b   1.000
_cell.length_c   1.000
_cell.angle_alpha   90.00
_cell.angle_beta   90.00
_cell.angle_gamma   90.00
#
_symmetry.space_group_name_H-M   'P 1'
#
loop_
_entity.id
_entity.type
_entity.pdbx_description
1 polymer ?
#
loop_
_entity_poly.entity_id
_entity_poly.type
_entity_poly.pdbx_seq_one_letter_code
_entity_poly.pdbx_strand_id
1 'polypeptide(L)'
;MLAQAGVLAAMVCLTGCDELKFNGMFDVREAMTFTQEAEDRSVCAQKADPSDCRQAGKVVLAAGQYSTKVTIGKSGSKKFVKMEVKTGSKPTKIEMEFDKNIETGDHFVIKADQLKQAYDLAGDISTKVDRTQEQSGYEHCTYQAQEIVCRGGKSEGLELDTETLGDLAEAAGLDKHGPNPPVYHGPNPPVCHPVWVSRPGSQHVRYFYETTTKDIKAGFVQGEKTFGDYQGQSSRTEKVYTYQGHCH
;
A
#
# COMPACT_ATOMS: atom_id res chain seq x y z
N MET A 1 15.89 -39.28 -10.90
CA MET A 1 14.82 -38.74 -11.77
C MET A 1 14.47 -37.36 -11.24
N LEU A 2 15.03 -36.30 -11.83
CA LEU A 2 14.71 -34.92 -11.48
C LEU A 2 13.43 -34.54 -12.24
N ALA A 3 12.32 -34.45 -11.53
CA ALA A 3 11.06 -34.00 -12.11
C ALA A 3 11.20 -32.52 -12.52
N GLN A 4 11.19 -32.27 -13.83
CA GLN A 4 10.98 -30.94 -14.38
C GLN A 4 9.54 -30.53 -14.07
N ALA A 5 9.33 -29.81 -12.97
CA ALA A 5 8.08 -29.11 -12.71
C ALA A 5 7.94 -28.01 -13.76
N GLY A 6 6.93 -28.14 -14.62
CA GLY A 6 6.58 -27.15 -15.62
C GLY A 6 6.39 -25.79 -14.94
N VAL A 7 7.20 -24.82 -15.36
CA VAL A 7 7.08 -23.43 -14.95
C VAL A 7 5.77 -22.93 -15.54
N LEU A 8 4.70 -22.96 -14.74
CA LEU A 8 3.56 -22.08 -14.94
C LEU A 8 4.15 -20.67 -14.96
N ALA A 9 4.23 -20.07 -16.14
CA ALA A 9 4.57 -18.68 -16.32
C ALA A 9 3.59 -17.88 -15.44
N ALA A 10 4.05 -17.49 -14.27
CA ALA A 10 3.33 -16.56 -13.42
C ALA A 10 3.26 -15.27 -14.23
N MET A 11 2.10 -15.06 -14.87
CA MET A 11 1.78 -13.82 -15.56
C MET A 11 1.68 -12.76 -14.46
N VAL A 12 2.84 -12.21 -14.06
CA VAL A 12 2.93 -11.04 -13.19
C VAL A 12 2.52 -9.86 -14.06
N CYS A 13 1.24 -9.78 -14.34
CA CYS A 13 0.66 -8.57 -14.90
C CYS A 13 0.96 -7.45 -13.90
N LEU A 14 1.56 -6.35 -14.37
CA LEU A 14 1.61 -5.07 -13.65
C LEU A 14 0.19 -4.47 -13.55
N THR A 15 -0.80 -5.28 -13.15
CA THR A 15 -2.20 -4.92 -12.95
C THR A 15 -2.44 -4.39 -11.54
N GLY A 16 -1.47 -4.53 -10.63
CA GLY A 16 -1.41 -3.79 -9.38
C GLY A 16 -0.61 -2.51 -9.55
N CYS A 17 -0.92 -1.48 -8.77
CA CYS A 17 -0.23 -0.19 -8.71
C CYS A 17 1.25 -0.26 -8.24
N ASP A 18 1.93 -1.39 -8.44
CA ASP A 18 3.23 -1.66 -7.86
C ASP A 18 4.35 -1.10 -8.73
N GLU A 19 5.04 -0.10 -8.18
CA GLU A 19 6.30 0.40 -8.70
C GLU A 19 7.39 -0.68 -8.63
N LEU A 20 8.08 -0.94 -9.74
CA LEU A 20 9.28 -1.78 -9.76
C LEU A 20 10.49 -0.94 -9.39
N LYS A 21 11.21 -1.33 -8.33
CA LYS A 21 12.39 -0.62 -7.83
C LYS A 21 13.63 -1.48 -8.01
N PHE A 22 14.57 -1.00 -8.80
CA PHE A 22 15.85 -1.64 -9.09
C PHE A 22 16.98 -0.84 -8.44
N ASN A 23 17.90 -1.54 -7.79
CA ASN A 23 19.16 -0.97 -7.34
C ASN A 23 20.26 -1.49 -8.25
N GLY A 24 21.15 -0.61 -8.71
CA GLY A 24 22.12 -0.99 -9.73
C GLY A 24 23.22 0.02 -9.97
N MET A 25 23.90 -0.19 -11.09
CA MET A 25 24.97 0.67 -11.61
C MET A 25 24.56 1.22 -12.96
N PHE A 26 24.82 2.50 -13.17
CA PHE A 26 24.67 3.18 -14.45
C PHE A 26 26.05 3.60 -14.95
N ASP A 27 26.49 3.03 -16.06
CA ASP A 27 27.76 3.34 -16.72
C ASP A 27 27.51 4.32 -17.86
N VAL A 28 27.96 5.55 -17.69
CA VAL A 28 27.84 6.63 -18.67
C VAL A 28 29.13 6.67 -19.47
N ARG A 29 29.06 6.27 -20.75
CA ARG A 29 30.23 6.19 -21.63
C ARG A 29 30.69 7.56 -22.13
N GLU A 30 29.73 8.44 -22.40
CA GLU A 30 29.94 9.81 -22.84
C GLU A 30 28.96 10.74 -22.14
N ALA A 31 29.29 12.03 -22.03
CA ALA A 31 28.42 12.97 -21.33
C ALA A 31 27.00 12.96 -21.92
N MET A 32 26.00 12.78 -21.05
CA MET A 32 24.60 12.67 -21.42
C MET A 32 23.82 13.87 -20.88
N THR A 33 22.87 14.36 -21.67
CA THR A 33 21.97 15.44 -21.24
C THR A 33 20.53 14.96 -21.22
N PHE A 34 19.87 15.10 -20.07
CA PHE A 34 18.46 14.80 -19.88
C PHE A 34 17.66 16.09 -19.72
N THR A 35 16.53 16.16 -20.41
CA THR A 35 15.56 17.24 -20.24
C THR A 35 14.65 16.88 -19.07
N GLN A 36 14.46 17.80 -18.14
CA GLN A 36 13.66 17.60 -16.93
C GLN A 36 12.70 18.77 -16.74
N GLU A 37 11.50 18.53 -16.22
CA GLU A 37 10.69 19.62 -15.68
C GLU A 37 11.32 20.07 -14.35
N ALA A 38 11.91 21.26 -14.35
CA ALA A 38 12.43 21.88 -13.15
C ALA A 38 11.46 22.98 -12.68
N GLU A 39 11.12 22.96 -11.39
CA GLU A 39 10.51 24.12 -10.75
C GLU A 39 11.60 25.19 -10.55
N ASP A 40 11.64 26.17 -11.44
CA ASP A 40 12.44 27.35 -11.21
C ASP A 40 11.71 28.29 -10.24
N ARG A 41 12.03 28.16 -8.94
CA ARG A 41 11.44 29.01 -7.89
C ARG A 41 11.60 30.50 -8.14
N SER A 42 12.62 30.94 -8.89
CA SER A 42 12.82 32.36 -9.19
C SER A 42 11.78 32.87 -10.19
N VAL A 43 11.35 32.02 -11.12
CA VAL A 43 10.26 32.29 -12.05
C VAL A 43 8.91 32.12 -11.36
N CYS A 44 8.78 31.15 -10.44
CA CYS A 44 7.54 30.93 -9.69
C CYS A 44 7.12 32.11 -8.81
N ALA A 45 8.09 32.85 -8.26
CA ALA A 45 7.79 33.95 -7.36
C ALA A 45 7.07 35.13 -8.03
N GLN A 46 7.04 35.18 -9.36
CA GLN A 46 6.46 36.30 -10.13
C GLN A 46 5.14 35.97 -10.82
N LYS A 47 4.71 34.70 -10.84
CA LYS A 47 3.44 34.30 -11.48
C LYS A 47 2.31 34.17 -10.47
N ALA A 48 1.11 34.56 -10.90
CA ALA A 48 -0.11 34.49 -10.10
C ALA A 48 -0.61 33.04 -9.89
N ASP A 49 -0.24 32.12 -10.80
CA ASP A 49 -0.56 30.70 -10.71
C ASP A 49 0.72 29.85 -10.59
N PRO A 50 0.95 29.17 -9.45
CA PRO A 50 2.12 28.32 -9.23
C PRO A 50 2.26 27.14 -10.20
N SER A 51 1.16 26.71 -10.84
CA SER A 51 1.19 25.59 -11.80
C SER A 51 1.85 25.95 -13.13
N ASP A 52 1.99 27.24 -13.42
CA ASP A 52 2.41 27.79 -14.72
C ASP A 52 3.94 28.05 -14.80
N CYS A 53 4.69 27.45 -13.88
CA CYS A 53 6.08 27.79 -13.58
C CYS A 53 7.07 26.66 -13.87
N ARG A 54 6.60 25.56 -14.47
CA ARG A 54 7.47 24.44 -14.85
C ARG A 54 8.25 24.82 -16.10
N GLN A 55 9.57 24.92 -15.97
CA GLN A 55 10.47 25.13 -17.11
C GLN A 55 11.28 23.86 -17.38
N ALA A 56 11.64 23.65 -18.64
CA ALA A 56 12.53 22.56 -19.01
C ALA A 56 13.97 22.87 -18.54
N GLY A 57 14.40 22.24 -17.46
CA GLY A 57 15.79 22.20 -17.02
C GLY A 57 16.59 21.13 -17.78
N LYS A 58 17.92 21.29 -17.80
CA LYS A 58 18.84 20.28 -18.33
C LYS A 58 19.67 19.70 -17.19
N VAL A 59 19.71 18.37 -17.13
CA VAL A 59 20.59 17.62 -16.23
C VAL A 59 21.68 16.97 -17.07
N VAL A 60 22.94 17.33 -16.82
CA VAL A 60 24.09 16.75 -17.50
C VAL A 60 24.78 15.75 -16.59
N LEU A 61 24.96 14.52 -17.06
CA LEU A 61 25.79 13.50 -16.42
C LEU A 61 27.10 13.37 -17.21
N ALA A 62 28.23 13.52 -16.52
CA ALA A 62 29.54 13.25 -17.12
C ALA A 62 29.74 11.75 -17.37
N ALA A 63 30.74 11.40 -18.17
CA ALA A 63 31.16 10.02 -18.30
C ALA A 63 31.65 9.46 -16.95
N GLY A 64 31.31 8.22 -16.65
CA GLY A 64 31.65 7.56 -15.40
C GLY A 64 30.60 6.55 -14.94
N GLN A 65 30.90 5.85 -13.85
CA GLN A 65 30.03 4.85 -13.25
C GLN A 65 29.36 5.37 -11.99
N TYR A 66 28.03 5.21 -11.92
CA TYR A 66 27.21 5.76 -10.84
C TYR A 66 26.32 4.70 -10.22
N SER A 67 26.32 4.62 -8.89
CA SER A 67 25.27 3.88 -8.18
C SER A 67 23.93 4.57 -8.43
N THR A 68 22.97 3.80 -8.95
CA THR A 68 21.71 4.35 -9.45
C THR A 68 20.54 3.47 -9.01
N LYS A 69 19.50 4.13 -8.49
CA LYS A 69 18.21 3.50 -8.24
C LYS A 69 17.26 3.84 -9.38
N VAL A 70 16.62 2.84 -9.96
CA VAL A 70 15.64 3.03 -11.03
C VAL A 70 14.28 2.56 -10.53
N THR A 71 13.27 3.42 -10.64
CA THR A 71 11.88 3.10 -10.37
C THR A 71 11.11 3.15 -11.68
N ILE A 72 10.46 2.06 -12.05
CA ILE A 72 9.53 1.99 -13.19
C ILE A 72 8.14 1.83 -12.61
N GLY A 73 7.23 2.75 -12.93
CA GLY A 73 5.91 2.76 -12.31
C GLY A 73 4.86 3.53 -13.10
N LYS A 74 3.71 3.72 -12.45
CA LYS A 74 2.57 4.45 -12.99
C LYS A 74 2.02 5.37 -11.90
N SER A 75 1.78 6.64 -12.26
CA SER A 75 1.12 7.64 -11.40
C SER A 75 -0.12 8.16 -12.13
N GLY A 76 -1.31 7.84 -11.63
CA GLY A 76 -2.56 8.11 -12.34
C GLY A 76 -2.62 7.35 -13.67
N SER A 77 -2.73 8.07 -14.79
CA SER A 77 -2.66 7.48 -16.14
C SER A 77 -1.24 7.43 -16.72
N LYS A 78 -0.29 8.17 -16.14
CA LYS A 78 1.06 8.38 -16.68
C LYS A 78 2.01 7.30 -16.20
N LYS A 79 2.88 6.81 -17.09
CA LYS A 79 3.95 5.88 -16.71
C LYS A 79 5.27 6.64 -16.67
N PHE A 80 6.15 6.21 -15.79
CA PHE A 80 7.40 6.91 -15.57
C PHE A 80 8.56 5.95 -15.32
N VAL A 81 9.74 6.36 -15.77
CA VAL A 81 11.03 5.84 -15.33
C VAL A 81 11.70 6.95 -14.55
N LYS A 82 11.95 6.72 -13.27
CA LYS A 82 12.66 7.64 -12.39
C LYS A 82 14.01 7.04 -12.01
N MET A 83 15.08 7.78 -12.28
CA MET A 83 16.45 7.43 -11.90
C MET A 83 16.94 8.35 -10.79
N GLU A 84 17.52 7.78 -9.75
CA GLU A 84 18.22 8.51 -8.69
C GLU A 84 19.71 8.16 -8.75
N VAL A 85 20.49 9.02 -9.42
CA VAL A 85 21.90 8.82 -9.72
C VAL A 85 22.76 9.47 -8.64
N LYS A 86 23.65 8.70 -7.99
CA LYS A 86 24.50 9.22 -6.91
C LYS A 86 25.72 9.97 -7.46
N THR A 87 25.61 11.29 -7.57
CA THR A 87 26.66 12.21 -8.08
C THR A 87 27.34 13.03 -6.98
N GLY A 88 26.98 12.82 -5.71
CA GLY A 88 27.50 13.57 -4.56
C GLY A 88 26.72 13.27 -3.28
N SER A 89 26.54 14.28 -2.42
CA SER A 89 25.76 14.16 -1.17
C SER A 89 24.25 14.08 -1.40
N LYS A 90 23.75 14.66 -2.49
CA LYS A 90 22.36 14.55 -2.93
C LYS A 90 22.31 13.82 -4.27
N PRO A 91 21.44 12.81 -4.43
CA PRO A 91 21.29 12.13 -5.70
C PRO A 91 20.64 13.05 -6.73
N THR A 92 21.16 13.03 -7.95
CA THR A 92 20.53 13.66 -9.11
C THR A 92 19.31 12.83 -9.50
N LYS A 93 18.14 13.47 -9.57
CA LYS A 93 16.89 12.82 -9.98
C LYS A 93 16.62 13.12 -11.45
N ILE A 94 16.33 12.07 -12.21
CA ILE A 94 15.96 12.15 -13.63
C ILE A 94 14.66 11.38 -13.77
N GLU A 95 13.59 12.06 -14.14
CA GLU A 95 12.27 11.47 -14.34
C GLU A 95 11.88 11.58 -15.82
N MET A 96 11.44 10.48 -16.38
CA MET A 96 11.03 10.37 -17.78
C MET A 96 9.63 9.79 -17.82
N GLU A 97 8.68 10.52 -18.39
CA GLU A 97 7.32 10.02 -18.62
C GLU A 97 7.26 9.30 -19.98
N PHE A 98 6.41 8.27 -20.09
CA PHE A 98 6.14 7.58 -21.36
C PHE A 98 4.71 7.02 -21.38
N ASP A 99 4.17 6.84 -22.59
CA ASP A 99 2.76 6.43 -22.75
C ASP A 99 2.57 4.92 -22.95
N LYS A 100 3.60 4.20 -23.39
CA LYS A 100 3.54 2.75 -23.71
C LYS A 100 3.60 1.87 -22.46
N ASN A 101 2.93 0.71 -22.41
CA ASN A 101 3.17 -0.26 -21.33
C ASN A 101 4.54 -0.92 -21.54
N ILE A 102 5.35 -1.05 -20.49
CA ILE A 102 6.49 -1.97 -20.47
C ILE A 102 5.98 -3.26 -19.86
N GLU A 103 5.97 -4.33 -20.65
CA GLU A 103 5.59 -5.65 -20.18
C GLU A 103 6.81 -6.34 -19.56
N THR A 104 6.61 -7.05 -18.44
CA THR A 104 7.68 -7.76 -17.74
C THR A 104 7.93 -9.11 -18.39
N GLY A 105 9.18 -9.44 -18.69
CA GLY A 105 9.57 -10.72 -19.30
C GLY A 105 10.14 -10.60 -20.71
N ASP A 106 10.10 -9.40 -21.31
CA ASP A 106 10.49 -9.18 -22.70
C ASP A 106 11.52 -8.07 -22.88
N HIS A 107 12.15 -8.10 -24.05
CA HIS A 107 12.87 -6.99 -24.65
C HIS A 107 11.94 -5.78 -24.79
N PHE A 108 12.35 -4.61 -24.31
CA PHE A 108 11.60 -3.37 -24.44
C PHE A 108 12.40 -2.31 -25.20
N VAL A 109 11.68 -1.46 -25.94
CA VAL A 109 12.23 -0.27 -26.60
C VAL A 109 11.23 0.86 -26.42
N ILE A 110 11.71 1.97 -25.86
CA ILE A 110 10.99 3.23 -25.73
C ILE A 110 11.77 4.27 -26.51
N LYS A 111 11.11 4.90 -27.49
CA LYS A 111 11.77 5.84 -28.37
C LYS A 111 11.99 7.19 -27.71
N ALA A 112 13.00 7.92 -28.18
CA ALA A 112 13.41 9.22 -27.67
C ALA A 112 12.26 10.23 -27.65
N ASP A 113 11.43 10.23 -28.71
CA ASP A 113 10.22 11.05 -28.83
C ASP A 113 9.16 10.72 -27.77
N GLN A 114 8.98 9.43 -27.45
CA GLN A 114 8.07 8.96 -26.41
C GLN A 114 8.53 9.36 -25.00
N LEU A 115 9.85 9.42 -24.77
CA LEU A 115 10.42 9.85 -23.49
C LEU A 115 10.57 11.38 -23.38
N LYS A 116 10.38 12.09 -24.50
CA LYS A 116 10.76 13.51 -24.65
C LYS A 116 12.23 13.76 -24.29
N GLN A 117 13.09 12.82 -24.68
CA GLN A 117 14.54 12.84 -24.46
C GLN A 117 15.30 12.77 -25.79
N ALA A 118 16.64 12.89 -25.73
CA ALA A 118 17.51 12.75 -26.91
C ALA A 118 17.89 11.29 -27.24
N TYR A 119 17.55 10.34 -26.36
CA TYR A 119 18.00 8.94 -26.43
C TYR A 119 16.82 7.99 -26.37
N ASP A 120 16.87 6.93 -27.17
CA ASP A 120 16.01 5.77 -27.00
C ASP A 120 16.46 5.01 -25.74
N LEU A 121 15.52 4.42 -25.02
CA LEU A 121 15.78 3.49 -23.93
C LEU A 121 15.41 2.08 -24.39
N ALA A 122 16.38 1.18 -24.48
CA ALA A 122 16.17 -0.20 -24.92
C ALA A 122 16.83 -1.18 -23.96
N GLY A 123 16.21 -2.32 -23.70
CA GLY A 123 16.74 -3.25 -22.72
C GLY A 123 15.85 -4.45 -22.46
N ASP A 124 16.20 -5.21 -21.42
CA ASP A 124 15.58 -6.48 -21.05
C ASP A 124 15.27 -6.48 -19.56
N ILE A 125 14.14 -7.11 -19.20
CA ILE A 125 13.82 -7.43 -17.80
C ILE A 125 13.62 -8.93 -17.68
N SER A 126 14.58 -9.64 -17.08
CA SER A 126 14.46 -11.05 -16.77
C SER A 126 13.85 -11.25 -15.39
N THR A 127 12.86 -12.12 -15.28
CA THR A 127 12.20 -12.46 -14.01
C THR A 127 12.48 -13.92 -13.65
N LYS A 128 12.91 -14.14 -12.40
CA LYS A 128 13.10 -15.47 -11.81
C LYS A 128 12.22 -15.59 -10.57
N VAL A 129 11.47 -16.69 -10.47
CA VAL A 129 10.62 -16.99 -9.33
C VAL A 129 11.15 -18.25 -8.64
N ASP A 130 11.53 -18.12 -7.38
CA ASP A 130 11.99 -19.23 -6.54
C ASP A 130 10.99 -19.43 -5.40
N ARG A 131 10.65 -20.68 -5.10
CA ARG A 131 9.72 -21.04 -4.01
C ARG A 131 10.44 -21.89 -2.97
N THR A 132 10.21 -21.61 -1.69
CA THR A 132 10.64 -22.52 -0.63
C THR A 132 9.77 -23.77 -0.59
N GLN A 133 10.23 -24.79 0.14
CA GLN A 133 9.34 -25.87 0.55
C GLN A 133 8.15 -25.31 1.35
N GLU A 134 7.00 -25.97 1.24
CA GLU A 134 5.83 -25.65 2.05
C GLU A 134 6.09 -25.89 3.54
N GLN A 135 5.61 -24.97 4.36
CA GLN A 135 5.67 -24.99 5.81
C GLN A 135 4.24 -25.02 6.37
N SER A 136 4.07 -25.61 7.54
CA SER A 136 2.81 -25.64 8.29
C SER A 136 3.01 -25.09 9.69
N GLY A 137 2.02 -24.38 10.23
CA GLY A 137 2.09 -23.86 11.59
C GLY A 137 0.78 -23.25 12.06
N TYR A 138 0.83 -22.56 13.20
CA TYR A 138 -0.30 -21.80 13.73
C TYR A 138 0.04 -20.31 13.69
N GLU A 139 -0.92 -19.50 13.27
CA GLU A 139 -0.80 -18.04 13.30
C GLU A 139 -1.90 -17.41 14.13
N HIS A 140 -1.58 -16.27 14.73
CA HIS A 140 -2.54 -15.47 15.45
C HIS A 140 -3.62 -14.95 14.50
N CYS A 141 -4.86 -14.97 14.96
CA CYS A 141 -6.01 -14.45 14.23
C CYS A 141 -7.00 -13.82 15.21
N THR A 142 -7.98 -13.10 14.67
CA THR A 142 -9.08 -12.52 15.44
C THR A 142 -10.38 -13.02 14.84
N TYR A 143 -11.31 -13.47 15.69
CA TYR A 143 -12.64 -13.88 15.28
C TYR A 143 -13.71 -13.13 16.07
N GLN A 144 -14.93 -13.09 15.53
CA GLN A 144 -16.08 -12.53 16.22
C GLN A 144 -16.80 -13.64 16.98
N ALA A 145 -16.99 -13.43 18.29
CA ALA A 145 -17.79 -14.28 19.15
C ALA A 145 -19.00 -13.50 19.68
N GLN A 146 -20.14 -14.17 19.81
CA GLN A 146 -21.33 -13.56 20.39
C GLN A 146 -21.28 -13.73 21.91
N GLU A 147 -21.40 -12.62 22.64
CA GLU A 147 -21.46 -12.62 24.11
C GLU A 147 -22.72 -11.94 24.58
N ILE A 148 -23.29 -12.44 25.68
CA ILE A 148 -24.44 -11.82 26.31
C ILE A 148 -23.92 -10.79 27.32
N VAL A 149 -24.14 -9.52 27.04
CA VAL A 149 -23.83 -8.43 27.98
C VAL A 149 -25.12 -7.95 28.60
N CYS A 150 -25.14 -7.95 29.93
CA CYS A 150 -26.24 -7.46 30.73
C CYS A 150 -25.90 -6.07 31.27
N ARG A 151 -26.73 -5.09 30.96
CA ARG A 151 -26.59 -3.73 31.51
C ARG A 151 -27.69 -3.52 32.55
N GLY A 152 -27.34 -2.88 33.67
CA GLY A 152 -28.33 -2.48 34.66
C GLY A 152 -29.39 -1.62 33.98
N GLY A 153 -30.67 -1.99 34.12
CA GLY A 153 -31.76 -1.21 33.55
C GLY A 153 -31.70 0.21 34.13
N LYS A 154 -31.66 1.23 33.27
CA LYS A 154 -31.90 2.60 33.74
C LYS A 154 -33.26 2.57 34.42
N SER A 155 -33.32 2.98 35.68
CA SER A 155 -34.59 3.34 36.29
C SER A 155 -35.09 4.56 35.53
N GLU A 156 -35.85 4.33 34.46
CA GLU A 156 -36.93 5.26 34.16
C GLU A 156 -37.76 5.24 35.44
N GLY A 157 -37.65 6.31 36.23
CA GLY A 157 -38.55 6.47 37.34
C GLY A 157 -39.93 6.34 36.76
N LEU A 158 -40.62 5.24 37.06
CA LEU A 158 -42.07 5.31 37.08
C LEU A 158 -42.34 6.39 38.14
N GLU A 159 -42.45 7.64 37.69
CA GLU A 159 -43.20 8.64 38.41
C GLU A 159 -44.61 8.07 38.44
N LEU A 160 -44.90 7.27 39.47
CA LEU A 160 -46.27 6.97 39.84
C LEU A 160 -46.88 8.35 40.09
N ASP A 161 -47.83 8.75 39.25
CA ASP A 161 -48.46 10.04 39.41
C ASP A 161 -49.03 10.08 40.84
N THR A 162 -48.66 11.12 41.58
CA THR A 162 -49.07 11.28 42.99
C THR A 162 -50.56 11.55 43.13
N GLU A 163 -51.27 11.88 42.06
CA GLU A 163 -52.71 12.11 42.05
C GLU A 163 -53.47 10.77 42.14
N THR A 164 -53.07 9.72 41.42
CA THR A 164 -53.73 8.40 41.51
C THR A 164 -53.54 7.73 42.88
N LEU A 165 -52.42 7.97 43.56
CA LEU A 165 -52.20 7.49 44.94
C LEU A 165 -53.00 8.29 45.98
N GLY A 166 -53.24 9.59 45.73
CA GLY A 166 -54.04 10.45 46.59
C GLY A 166 -55.51 9.99 46.69
N ASP A 167 -56.10 9.65 45.54
CA ASP A 167 -57.51 9.25 45.46
C ASP A 167 -57.80 7.90 46.13
N LEU A 168 -56.85 6.94 46.05
CA LEU A 168 -56.96 5.64 46.72
C LEU A 168 -56.79 5.74 48.25
N ALA A 169 -55.95 6.67 48.74
CA ALA A 169 -55.75 6.89 50.17
C ALA A 169 -56.98 7.56 50.83
N GLU A 170 -57.66 8.45 50.11
CA GLU A 170 -58.88 9.13 50.62
C GLU A 170 -60.07 8.17 50.74
N ALA A 171 -60.20 7.20 49.81
CA ALA A 171 -61.20 6.14 49.90
C ALA A 171 -60.97 5.16 51.07
N ALA A 172 -59.74 5.04 51.57
CA ALA A 172 -59.37 4.15 52.67
C ALA A 172 -59.46 4.79 54.07
N GLY A 173 -59.79 6.09 54.17
CA GLY A 173 -59.98 6.78 55.45
C GLY A 173 -58.71 6.92 56.31
N LEU A 174 -57.53 6.94 55.69
CA LEU A 174 -56.25 7.08 56.39
C LEU A 174 -55.90 8.56 56.58
N ASP A 175 -55.62 8.97 57.82
CA ASP A 175 -55.21 10.33 58.18
C ASP A 175 -53.91 10.76 57.46
N LYS A 176 -53.92 11.95 56.85
CA LYS A 176 -52.88 12.53 55.96
C LYS A 176 -51.54 12.89 56.65
N HIS A 177 -51.21 12.33 57.81
CA HIS A 177 -50.04 12.72 58.61
C HIS A 177 -49.06 11.58 58.97
N GLY A 178 -49.09 10.47 58.23
CA GLY A 178 -48.04 9.46 58.32
C GLY A 178 -46.75 9.88 57.61
N PRO A 179 -45.55 9.59 58.16
CA PRO A 179 -44.29 9.79 57.45
C PRO A 179 -44.31 8.97 56.15
N ASN A 180 -43.93 9.59 55.02
CA ASN A 180 -43.87 8.93 53.72
C ASN A 180 -43.13 7.58 53.86
N PRO A 181 -43.76 6.45 53.51
CA PRO A 181 -43.07 5.17 53.54
C PRO A 181 -41.88 5.26 52.57
N PRO A 182 -40.70 4.71 52.92
CA PRO A 182 -39.58 4.67 52.00
C PRO A 182 -40.02 3.88 50.76
N VAL A 183 -40.06 4.55 49.61
CA VAL A 183 -40.32 3.91 48.32
C VAL A 183 -39.12 3.01 48.04
N TYR A 184 -39.28 1.71 48.28
CA TYR A 184 -38.26 0.73 47.96
C TYR A 184 -38.30 0.45 46.46
N HIS A 185 -37.49 1.17 45.69
CA HIS A 185 -37.19 0.79 44.31
C HIS A 185 -36.34 -0.48 44.36
N GLY A 186 -36.99 -1.64 44.21
CA GLY A 186 -36.27 -2.90 44.02
C GLY A 186 -35.31 -2.78 42.83
N PRO A 187 -34.12 -3.41 42.87
CA PRO A 187 -33.16 -3.32 41.79
C PRO A 187 -33.81 -3.83 40.49
N ASN A 188 -33.80 -2.99 39.45
CA ASN A 188 -34.30 -3.39 38.14
C ASN A 188 -33.54 -4.63 37.66
N PRO A 189 -34.23 -5.67 37.17
CA PRO A 189 -33.55 -6.82 36.58
C PRO A 189 -32.70 -6.34 35.40
N PRO A 190 -31.46 -6.82 35.27
CA PRO A 190 -30.59 -6.37 34.19
C PRO A 190 -31.15 -6.80 32.84
N VAL A 191 -31.04 -5.93 31.84
CA VAL A 191 -31.44 -6.24 30.46
C VAL A 191 -30.22 -6.77 29.71
N CYS A 192 -30.32 -8.01 29.25
CA CYS A 192 -29.26 -8.72 28.55
C CYS A 192 -29.50 -8.70 27.03
N HIS A 193 -28.45 -8.45 26.25
CA HIS A 193 -28.49 -8.51 24.80
C HIS A 193 -27.21 -9.13 24.26
N PRO A 194 -27.28 -9.83 23.11
CA PRO A 194 -26.09 -10.31 22.44
C PRO A 194 -25.30 -9.16 21.84
N VAL A 195 -23.99 -9.20 22.00
CA VAL A 195 -23.03 -8.30 21.37
C VAL A 195 -21.95 -9.14 20.69
N TRP A 196 -21.50 -8.69 19.51
CA TRP A 196 -20.34 -9.28 18.86
C TRP A 196 -19.08 -8.68 19.45
N VAL A 197 -18.20 -9.55 19.98
CA VAL A 197 -16.91 -9.15 20.51
C VAL A 197 -15.79 -9.82 19.72
N SER A 198 -14.69 -9.10 19.53
CA SER A 198 -13.49 -9.63 18.89
C SER A 198 -12.66 -10.40 19.90
N ARG A 199 -12.41 -11.68 19.64
CA ARG A 199 -11.60 -12.55 20.49
C ARG A 199 -10.29 -12.93 19.77
N PRO A 200 -9.15 -12.91 20.48
CA PRO A 200 -7.90 -13.43 19.95
C PRO A 200 -8.01 -14.95 19.80
N GLY A 201 -7.44 -15.48 18.73
CA GLY A 201 -7.42 -16.91 18.44
C GLY A 201 -6.15 -17.34 17.72
N SER A 202 -6.13 -18.60 17.35
CA SER A 202 -5.12 -19.18 16.47
C SER A 202 -5.75 -19.97 15.33
N GLN A 203 -5.13 -19.93 14.16
CA GLN A 203 -5.54 -20.72 13.00
C GLN A 203 -4.37 -21.53 12.48
N HIS A 204 -4.64 -22.76 12.07
CA HIS A 204 -3.65 -23.58 11.37
C HIS A 204 -3.48 -23.06 9.94
N VAL A 205 -2.24 -22.86 9.50
CA VAL A 205 -1.91 -22.36 8.16
C VAL A 205 -0.88 -23.25 7.49
N ARG A 206 -0.94 -23.32 6.16
CA ARG A 206 0.15 -23.83 5.31
C ARG A 206 0.53 -22.76 4.31
N TYR A 207 1.83 -22.60 4.09
CA TYR A 207 2.35 -21.54 3.24
C TYR A 207 3.74 -21.90 2.70
N PHE A 208 4.17 -21.20 1.65
CA PHE A 208 5.57 -21.13 1.24
C PHE A 208 5.98 -19.68 1.07
N TYR A 209 7.28 -19.41 1.06
CA TYR A 209 7.80 -18.11 0.65
C TYR A 209 8.12 -18.16 -0.84
N GLU A 210 7.59 -17.20 -1.58
CA GLU A 210 7.92 -16.96 -2.99
C GLU A 210 8.83 -15.75 -3.09
N THR A 211 10.01 -15.92 -3.69
CA THR A 211 10.95 -14.85 -3.97
C THR A 211 10.97 -14.60 -5.46
N THR A 212 10.50 -13.43 -5.88
CA THR A 212 10.59 -12.95 -7.26
C THR A 212 11.80 -12.03 -7.38
N THR A 213 12.78 -12.44 -8.16
CA THR A 213 13.96 -11.65 -8.52
C THR A 213 13.81 -11.14 -9.95
N LYS A 214 14.02 -9.84 -10.17
CA LYS A 214 14.00 -9.21 -11.49
C LYS A 214 15.33 -8.53 -11.74
N ASP A 215 15.99 -8.91 -12.82
CA ASP A 215 17.21 -8.26 -13.29
C ASP A 215 16.86 -7.42 -14.52
N ILE A 216 17.33 -6.18 -14.55
CA ILE A 216 17.16 -5.26 -15.67
C ILE A 216 18.51 -4.90 -16.27
N LYS A 217 18.56 -4.89 -17.60
CA LYS A 217 19.67 -4.32 -18.37
C LYS A 217 19.07 -3.36 -19.38
N ALA A 218 19.48 -2.09 -19.37
CA ALA A 218 18.93 -1.09 -20.27
C ALA A 218 20.01 -0.14 -20.77
N GLY A 219 20.06 0.09 -22.08
CA GLY A 219 20.94 1.04 -22.73
C GLY A 219 20.19 2.31 -23.16
N PHE A 220 20.84 3.45 -23.00
CA PHE A 220 20.45 4.71 -23.64
C PHE A 220 21.20 4.83 -24.97
N VAL A 221 20.45 4.79 -26.08
CA VAL A 221 21.02 4.69 -27.42
C VAL A 221 20.55 5.83 -28.32
N GLN A 222 21.40 6.24 -29.27
CA GLN A 222 21.06 7.17 -30.33
C GLN A 222 21.66 6.65 -31.65
N GLY A 223 20.79 6.21 -32.57
CA GLY A 223 21.23 5.42 -33.73
C GLY A 223 21.84 4.09 -33.29
N GLU A 224 23.05 3.79 -33.77
CA GLU A 224 23.80 2.57 -33.42
C GLU A 224 24.73 2.73 -32.20
N LYS A 225 24.73 3.91 -31.57
CA LYS A 225 25.66 4.25 -30.49
C LYS A 225 24.98 4.21 -29.13
N THR A 226 25.61 3.51 -28.18
CA THR A 226 25.21 3.50 -26.77
C THR A 226 25.95 4.56 -25.97
N PHE A 227 25.22 5.42 -25.27
CA PHE A 227 25.75 6.51 -24.45
C PHE A 227 25.82 6.14 -22.97
N GLY A 228 24.96 5.23 -22.50
CA GLY A 228 25.07 4.68 -21.17
C GLY A 228 24.30 3.38 -21.01
N ASP A 229 24.73 2.57 -20.06
CA ASP A 229 24.17 1.26 -19.76
C ASP A 229 23.82 1.16 -18.27
N TYR A 230 22.57 0.83 -17.98
CA TYR A 230 22.09 0.52 -16.64
C TYR A 230 21.97 -0.99 -16.46
N GLN A 231 22.48 -1.48 -15.33
CA GLN A 231 22.22 -2.84 -14.86
C GLN A 231 21.78 -2.78 -13.42
N GLY A 232 20.65 -3.41 -13.10
CA GLY A 232 20.11 -3.40 -11.75
C GLY A 232 19.31 -4.63 -11.43
N GLN A 233 19.04 -4.81 -10.14
CA GLN A 233 18.28 -5.93 -9.62
C GLN A 233 17.20 -5.44 -8.65
N SER A 234 16.06 -6.12 -8.68
CA SER A 234 14.97 -6.02 -7.71
C SER A 234 14.69 -7.41 -7.15
N SER A 235 14.38 -7.50 -5.87
CA SER A 235 13.94 -8.76 -5.26
C SER A 235 12.81 -8.48 -4.29
N ARG A 236 11.76 -9.30 -4.35
CA ARG A 236 10.62 -9.25 -3.44
C ARG A 236 10.33 -10.67 -2.98
N THR A 237 10.23 -10.84 -1.66
CA THR A 237 9.78 -12.10 -1.05
C THR A 237 8.41 -11.88 -0.45
N GLU A 238 7.49 -12.79 -0.74
CA GLU A 238 6.15 -12.79 -0.15
C GLU A 238 5.78 -14.16 0.40
N LYS A 239 4.86 -14.15 1.36
CA LYS A 239 4.32 -15.35 1.99
C LYS A 239 3.02 -15.73 1.29
N VAL A 240 3.00 -16.88 0.63
CA VAL A 240 1.84 -17.37 -0.12
C VAL A 240 1.17 -18.47 0.68
N TYR A 241 -0.07 -18.24 1.13
CA TYR A 241 -0.85 -19.24 1.86
C TYR A 241 -1.46 -20.26 0.89
N THR A 242 -1.19 -21.54 1.14
CA THR A 242 -1.83 -22.66 0.45
C THR A 242 -3.04 -23.19 1.22
N TYR A 243 -3.11 -22.90 2.52
CA TYR A 243 -4.23 -23.24 3.38
C TYR A 243 -4.33 -22.25 4.55
N GLN A 244 -5.55 -21.85 4.87
CA GLN A 244 -5.89 -21.09 6.08
C GLN A 244 -7.10 -21.77 6.74
N GLY A 245 -6.88 -22.30 7.94
CA GLY A 245 -7.92 -22.97 8.73
C GLY A 245 -8.86 -21.98 9.42
N HIS A 246 -9.82 -22.52 10.16
CA HIS A 246 -10.68 -21.70 11.01
C HIS A 246 -9.89 -21.12 12.20
N CYS A 247 -10.26 -19.89 12.56
CA CYS A 247 -9.75 -19.23 13.76
C CYS A 247 -10.54 -19.70 14.98
N HIS A 248 -9.83 -20.15 16.02
CA HIS A 248 -10.39 -20.63 17.29
C HIS A 248 -9.76 -19.90 18.48
#